data_AF-A0A4U0Y200-F1
#
_entry.id   AF-A0A4U0Y200-F1
#
_cell.length_a   1.000
_cell.length_b   1.000
_cell.length_c   1.000
_cell.angle_alpha   90.00
_cell.angle_beta   90.00
_cell.angle_gamma   90.00
#
_symmetry.space_group_name_H-M   'P 1'
#
loop_
_entity.id
_entity.type
_entity.pdbx_description
1 polymer ?
#
loop_
_entity_poly.entity_id
_entity_poly.type
_entity_poly.pdbx_seq_one_letter_code
_entity_poly.pdbx_strand_id
1 'polypeptide(L)'
;MWEFFTGSRRGRKESKSKDRAYSPFAGSPETSRHRIPGQSIDDDDVDDEEEGEEEEEEEEYSPRGRPKAATSYFTHRHANVDEDEEQDGEGEDGGAVDTPLLPIFSAALLDRLPLYNITHAIRLLMIQKCETTLSWEQLRTPQISQFVVKPVQSQIRTNHFTRATICALIANCLQFQKESQLHPGNAGVSRTRALISELLAMRLVKEFTTRELIDALSYDFDPLQ
;
A
#
# COMPACT_ATOMS: atom_id res chain seq x y z
N MET A 1 -25.19 -50.26 -25.63
CA MET A 1 -24.42 -51.03 -26.63
C MET A 1 -25.41 -51.54 -27.67
N TRP A 2 -25.57 -50.82 -28.77
CA TRP A 2 -26.40 -51.22 -29.92
C TRP A 2 -25.60 -50.87 -31.17
N GLU A 3 -25.38 -51.88 -32.01
CA GLU A 3 -24.54 -51.82 -33.21
C GLU A 3 -25.31 -51.34 -34.45
N PHE A 4 -24.57 -50.58 -35.25
CA PHE A 4 -24.51 -50.49 -36.70
C PHE A 4 -25.71 -50.92 -37.57
N PHE A 5 -26.18 -49.97 -38.38
CA PHE A 5 -26.67 -50.26 -39.74
C PHE A 5 -25.78 -49.54 -40.76
N THR A 6 -25.12 -50.34 -41.58
CA THR A 6 -24.40 -49.96 -42.80
C THR A 6 -25.37 -49.76 -43.96
N GLY A 7 -25.13 -48.76 -44.81
CA GLY A 7 -25.83 -48.61 -46.09
C GLY A 7 -25.09 -47.66 -47.02
N SER A 8 -24.64 -48.17 -48.16
CA SER A 8 -23.56 -47.63 -48.99
C SER A 8 -24.05 -46.97 -50.29
N ARG A 9 -23.14 -46.18 -50.90
CA ARG A 9 -22.96 -45.84 -52.34
C ARG A 9 -23.59 -44.55 -52.93
N ARG A 10 -22.70 -43.57 -53.09
CA ARG A 10 -22.10 -43.09 -54.35
C ARG A 10 -23.04 -42.59 -55.47
N GLY A 11 -22.97 -41.29 -55.75
CA GLY A 11 -23.48 -40.67 -56.98
C GLY A 11 -22.88 -39.28 -57.23
N ARG A 12 -21.76 -39.25 -57.95
CA ARG A 12 -21.09 -38.05 -58.48
C ARG A 12 -21.89 -37.49 -59.66
N LYS A 13 -22.16 -36.19 -59.71
CA LYS A 13 -22.17 -35.39 -60.95
C LYS A 13 -22.04 -33.90 -60.64
N GLU A 14 -21.28 -33.28 -61.52
CA GLU A 14 -20.68 -31.96 -61.48
C GLU A 14 -21.52 -31.02 -62.36
N SER A 15 -21.80 -29.80 -61.90
CA SER A 15 -22.22 -28.72 -62.80
C SER A 15 -21.81 -27.37 -62.22
N LYS A 16 -20.88 -26.72 -62.92
CA LYS A 16 -20.55 -25.30 -62.83
C LYS A 16 -21.82 -24.47 -63.09
N SER A 17 -22.01 -23.41 -62.30
CA SER A 17 -22.35 -22.10 -62.83
C SER A 17 -22.03 -21.01 -61.82
N LYS A 18 -21.48 -19.93 -62.37
CA LYS A 18 -21.17 -18.66 -61.72
C LYS A 18 -22.48 -18.06 -61.21
N ASP A 19 -22.44 -17.41 -60.04
CA ASP A 19 -22.97 -16.06 -59.89
C ASP A 19 -22.45 -15.43 -58.59
N ARG A 20 -21.72 -14.34 -58.77
CA ARG A 20 -21.28 -13.40 -57.72
C ARG A 20 -22.47 -12.50 -57.41
N ALA A 21 -22.95 -12.51 -56.18
CA ALA A 21 -23.89 -11.51 -55.66
C ALA A 21 -23.29 -10.84 -54.41
N TYR A 22 -22.70 -9.67 -54.66
CA TYR A 22 -22.75 -8.42 -53.88
C TYR A 22 -22.87 -8.52 -52.35
N SER A 23 -21.77 -8.22 -51.65
CA SER A 23 -21.81 -7.62 -50.30
C SER A 23 -21.98 -6.10 -50.42
N PRO A 24 -22.76 -5.42 -49.54
CA PRO A 24 -23.06 -4.00 -49.70
C PRO A 24 -22.20 -3.03 -48.88
N PHE A 25 -21.08 -3.45 -48.28
CA PHE A 25 -20.22 -2.53 -47.52
C PHE A 25 -18.72 -2.84 -47.72
N ALA A 26 -18.22 -2.64 -48.94
CA ALA A 26 -16.78 -2.46 -49.20
C ALA A 26 -16.52 -1.86 -50.60
N GLY A 27 -15.82 -0.72 -50.64
CA GLY A 27 -15.26 -0.06 -51.84
C GLY A 27 -15.75 1.39 -51.98
N SER A 28 -14.93 2.42 -52.16
CA SER A 28 -13.52 2.47 -52.56
C SER A 28 -12.91 3.89 -52.35
N PRO A 29 -11.59 4.06 -52.49
CA PRO A 29 -10.85 5.31 -52.31
C PRO A 29 -10.78 6.16 -53.59
N GLU A 30 -10.43 7.45 -53.47
CA GLU A 30 -9.47 8.24 -54.29
C GLU A 30 -9.67 9.76 -54.00
N THR A 31 -8.64 10.46 -53.53
CA THR A 31 -7.86 11.56 -54.19
C THR A 31 -8.72 12.68 -54.85
N SER A 32 -8.42 13.99 -54.82
CA SER A 32 -7.17 14.73 -54.70
C SER A 32 -7.49 16.24 -54.63
N ARG A 33 -6.54 17.03 -54.08
CA ARG A 33 -6.20 18.44 -54.39
C ARG A 33 -7.20 19.55 -54.05
N HIS A 34 -6.81 20.38 -53.06
CA HIS A 34 -6.45 21.79 -53.31
C HIS A 34 -5.41 22.25 -52.28
N ARG A 35 -4.22 22.61 -52.79
CA ARG A 35 -3.15 23.35 -52.12
C ARG A 35 -3.27 24.81 -52.58
N ILE A 36 -3.08 25.77 -51.68
CA ILE A 36 -2.65 27.13 -52.06
C ILE A 36 -1.42 27.51 -51.20
N PRO A 37 -0.42 28.20 -51.78
CA PRO A 37 0.97 28.23 -51.32
C PRO A 37 1.37 29.57 -50.68
N GLY A 38 2.42 29.54 -49.84
CA GLY A 38 3.25 30.72 -49.55
C GLY A 38 3.54 30.97 -48.08
N GLN A 39 4.54 30.29 -47.51
CA GLN A 39 5.46 30.94 -46.58
C GLN A 39 6.75 30.11 -46.46
N SER A 40 7.82 30.65 -47.03
CA SER A 40 9.23 30.23 -46.93
C SER A 40 9.83 30.80 -45.64
N ILE A 41 10.54 29.97 -44.86
CA ILE A 41 12.01 29.97 -44.59
C ILE A 41 12.47 31.19 -43.79
N ASP A 42 13.07 30.96 -42.62
CA ASP A 42 14.47 31.33 -42.33
C ASP A 42 14.91 30.71 -40.98
N ASP A 43 16.06 30.04 -41.04
CA ASP A 43 16.90 29.58 -39.92
C ASP A 43 17.77 30.76 -39.41
N ASP A 44 18.43 30.53 -38.27
CA ASP A 44 19.48 31.32 -37.59
C ASP A 44 19.00 32.43 -36.62
N ASP A 45 19.16 32.24 -35.30
CA ASP A 45 20.38 32.68 -34.60
C ASP A 45 20.35 32.29 -33.10
N VAL A 46 21.54 32.02 -32.59
CA VAL A 46 21.89 31.63 -31.22
C VAL A 46 21.98 32.89 -30.35
N ASP A 47 21.46 32.87 -29.12
CA ASP A 47 22.16 33.52 -28.00
C ASP A 47 21.81 32.88 -26.65
N ASP A 48 22.86 32.73 -25.86
CA ASP A 48 22.92 32.31 -24.46
C ASP A 48 22.02 33.19 -23.57
N GLU A 49 21.45 32.61 -22.52
CA GLU A 49 21.73 33.06 -21.15
C GLU A 49 21.15 32.06 -20.13
N GLU A 50 22.08 31.53 -19.34
CA GLU A 50 21.90 30.79 -18.09
C GLU A 50 21.30 31.73 -17.03
N GLU A 51 20.30 31.29 -16.27
CA GLU A 51 20.22 31.52 -14.82
C GLU A 51 19.01 30.76 -14.24
N GLY A 52 19.30 29.89 -13.27
CA GLY A 52 18.30 29.26 -12.43
C GLY A 52 18.06 30.09 -11.18
N GLU A 53 16.81 30.17 -10.74
CA GLU A 53 16.48 30.62 -9.39
C GLU A 53 15.42 29.69 -8.80
N GLU A 54 15.84 28.95 -7.78
CA GLU A 54 14.99 28.20 -6.86
C GLU A 54 14.45 29.20 -5.83
N GLU A 55 13.13 29.41 -5.80
CA GLU A 55 12.49 30.20 -4.73
C GLU A 55 12.31 29.31 -3.48
N GLU A 56 13.24 29.43 -2.53
CA GLU A 56 13.05 28.97 -1.15
C GLU A 56 12.32 30.05 -0.33
N GLU A 57 11.10 29.77 0.12
CA GLU A 57 10.36 30.62 1.05
C GLU A 57 10.90 30.46 2.49
N GLU A 58 11.71 31.41 2.95
CA GLU A 58 12.09 31.55 4.36
C GLU A 58 10.98 32.30 5.15
N GLU A 59 10.26 31.59 6.03
CA GLU A 59 9.41 32.26 7.04
C GLU A 59 10.22 32.65 8.29
N GLU A 60 10.49 33.95 8.39
CA GLU A 60 11.06 34.66 9.52
C GLU A 60 10.10 34.68 10.74
N TYR A 61 10.41 33.98 11.83
CA TYR A 61 9.72 34.12 13.12
C TYR A 61 10.61 34.76 14.18
N SER A 62 10.28 36.03 14.50
CA SER A 62 10.97 36.85 15.50
C SER A 62 10.76 36.35 16.95
N PRO A 63 11.80 36.23 17.81
CA PRO A 63 11.65 35.78 19.19
C PRO A 63 11.60 36.95 20.19
N ARG A 64 10.44 37.18 20.82
CA ARG A 64 10.33 37.86 22.14
C ARG A 64 8.91 37.71 22.74
N GLY A 65 8.77 36.77 23.68
CA GLY A 65 7.55 36.63 24.48
C GLY A 65 7.60 35.43 25.43
N ARG A 66 8.07 35.65 26.66
CA ARG A 66 8.14 34.65 27.75
C ARG A 66 6.74 34.18 28.16
N PRO A 67 6.54 32.88 28.42
CA PRO A 67 6.15 32.47 29.77
C PRO A 67 6.95 31.26 30.31
N LYS A 68 6.81 31.06 31.61
CA LYS A 68 7.64 30.27 32.51
C LYS A 68 7.42 28.75 32.42
N ALA A 69 8.51 28.04 32.76
CA ALA A 69 8.60 26.77 33.48
C ALA A 69 8.18 25.48 32.74
N ALA A 70 9.18 24.77 32.21
CA ALA A 70 9.23 23.31 32.27
C ALA A 70 10.70 22.87 32.39
N THR A 71 10.92 22.08 33.42
CA THR A 71 12.15 21.48 33.94
C THR A 71 12.92 20.69 32.86
N SER A 72 14.15 21.11 32.53
CA SER A 72 15.08 20.36 31.67
C SER A 72 15.73 19.25 32.49
N TYR A 73 15.57 18.00 32.05
CA TYR A 73 16.04 16.78 32.73
C TYR A 73 17.54 16.48 32.54
N PHE A 74 18.30 17.37 31.91
CA PHE A 74 19.68 17.08 31.47
C PHE A 74 20.62 18.27 31.75
N THR A 75 20.91 18.58 33.01
CA THR A 75 22.11 19.37 33.36
C THR A 75 22.53 19.15 34.83
N HIS A 76 23.20 18.03 35.14
CA HIS A 76 23.97 17.94 36.40
C HIS A 76 25.44 18.28 36.13
N ARG A 77 25.77 19.52 36.51
CA ARG A 77 27.09 20.11 36.56
C ARG A 77 27.81 19.61 37.81
N HIS A 78 29.05 19.14 37.64
CA HIS A 78 29.99 18.80 38.70
C HIS A 78 30.10 19.93 39.74
N ALA A 79 29.85 19.60 41.00
CA ALA A 79 30.19 20.44 42.14
C ALA A 79 30.98 19.57 43.13
N ASN A 80 32.23 19.98 43.37
CA ASN A 80 33.08 19.46 44.44
C ASN A 80 32.40 19.70 45.79
N VAL A 81 32.36 18.68 46.62
CA VAL A 81 32.07 18.81 48.06
C VAL A 81 33.13 17.99 48.79
N ASP A 82 33.78 18.67 49.73
CA ASP A 82 34.94 18.24 50.49
C ASP A 82 34.69 16.98 51.36
N GLU A 83 35.80 16.31 51.64
CA GLU A 83 35.97 15.12 52.47
C GLU A 83 35.55 15.37 53.93
N ASP A 84 34.90 14.39 54.57
CA ASP A 84 35.09 14.02 55.97
C ASP A 84 34.43 12.64 56.28
N GLU A 85 35.30 11.64 56.41
CA GLU A 85 35.35 10.40 57.22
C GLU A 85 34.07 9.62 57.65
N GLU A 86 34.05 8.36 57.17
CA GLU A 86 33.79 7.08 57.84
C GLU A 86 32.64 6.90 58.85
N GLN A 87 31.64 6.09 58.47
CA GLN A 87 31.12 5.05 59.35
C GLN A 87 30.63 3.83 58.56
N ASP A 88 31.28 2.69 58.82
CA ASP A 88 30.93 1.36 58.33
C ASP A 88 29.47 1.00 58.63
N GLY A 89 28.77 0.58 57.59
CA GLY A 89 27.46 -0.06 57.66
C GLY A 89 27.43 -1.21 56.67
N GLU A 90 27.90 -2.37 57.11
CA GLU A 90 27.83 -3.62 56.37
C GLU A 90 26.38 -3.98 56.01
N GLY A 91 26.18 -4.40 54.75
CA GLY A 91 25.17 -5.38 54.37
C GLY A 91 23.77 -4.85 54.07
N GLU A 92 23.47 -4.70 52.77
CA GLU A 92 22.20 -5.13 52.18
C GLU A 92 22.34 -5.17 50.63
N ASP A 93 23.20 -6.10 50.17
CA ASP A 93 23.07 -6.67 48.82
C ASP A 93 21.82 -7.55 48.81
N GLY A 94 20.68 -6.98 48.46
CA GLY A 94 19.42 -7.73 48.48
C GLY A 94 18.22 -6.92 48.01
N GLY A 95 17.91 -7.01 46.72
CA GLY A 95 16.51 -6.88 46.29
C GLY A 95 16.18 -5.98 45.12
N ALA A 96 17.13 -5.55 44.29
CA ALA A 96 16.81 -4.89 43.02
C ALA A 96 16.60 -5.89 41.84
N VAL A 97 16.33 -7.17 42.13
CA VAL A 97 16.16 -8.24 41.12
C VAL A 97 14.71 -8.62 40.82
N ASP A 98 13.72 -7.93 41.41
CA ASP A 98 12.31 -8.34 41.26
C ASP A 98 11.35 -7.21 40.88
N THR A 99 11.86 -6.18 40.18
CA THR A 99 10.99 -5.50 39.23
C THR A 99 10.88 -6.41 38.00
N PRO A 100 9.71 -6.98 37.69
CA PRO A 100 9.56 -7.73 36.45
C PRO A 100 9.97 -6.78 35.33
N LEU A 101 11.04 -7.13 34.62
CA LEU A 101 11.63 -6.38 33.52
C LEU A 101 10.60 -6.22 32.41
N LEU A 102 9.63 -5.31 32.56
CA LEU A 102 8.52 -5.04 31.65
C LEU A 102 7.80 -6.34 31.17
N PRO A 103 6.64 -6.27 30.49
CA PRO A 103 6.13 -7.43 29.76
C PRO A 103 6.95 -7.59 28.47
N ILE A 104 8.22 -7.99 28.59
CA ILE A 104 9.13 -8.26 27.45
C ILE A 104 8.84 -9.65 26.86
N PHE A 105 8.21 -10.54 27.62
CA PHE A 105 7.87 -11.91 27.18
C PHE A 105 6.40 -12.09 26.80
N SER A 106 5.86 -11.17 26.00
CA SER A 106 4.60 -11.41 25.28
C SER A 106 4.78 -12.39 24.11
N ALA A 107 6.01 -12.77 23.74
CA ALA A 107 6.33 -13.63 22.60
C ALA A 107 5.44 -14.89 22.49
N ALA A 108 5.31 -15.66 23.59
CA ALA A 108 4.46 -16.86 23.58
C ALA A 108 2.96 -16.58 23.35
N LEU A 109 2.48 -15.37 23.61
CA LEU A 109 1.13 -14.92 23.25
C LEU A 109 1.06 -14.44 21.80
N LEU A 110 2.15 -13.89 21.27
CA LEU A 110 2.27 -13.45 19.87
C LEU A 110 2.36 -14.65 18.92
N ASP A 111 3.05 -15.71 19.30
CA ASP A 111 3.10 -17.00 18.58
C ASP A 111 1.73 -17.69 18.45
N ARG A 112 0.77 -17.33 19.30
CA ARG A 112 -0.58 -17.89 19.23
C ARG A 112 -1.49 -17.13 18.29
N LEU A 113 -1.05 -15.99 17.76
CA LEU A 113 -1.87 -15.19 16.86
C LEU A 113 -1.98 -15.91 15.52
N PRO A 114 -3.20 -16.18 15.02
CA PRO A 114 -3.38 -16.95 13.81
C PRO A 114 -3.14 -16.08 12.57
N LEU A 115 -1.88 -15.71 12.31
CA LEU A 115 -1.48 -14.76 11.26
C LEU A 115 -2.01 -15.19 9.90
N TYR A 116 -1.91 -16.46 9.55
CA TYR A 116 -2.46 -16.99 8.30
C TYR A 116 -3.95 -16.70 8.16
N ASN A 117 -4.73 -17.02 9.19
CA ASN A 117 -6.19 -16.85 9.18
C ASN A 117 -6.56 -15.37 9.07
N ILE A 118 -5.86 -14.49 9.79
CA ILE A 118 -6.07 -13.04 9.73
C ILE A 118 -5.75 -12.52 8.33
N THR A 119 -4.60 -12.90 7.78
CA THR A 119 -4.17 -12.53 6.42
C THR A 119 -5.20 -12.97 5.39
N HIS A 120 -5.66 -14.21 5.47
CA HIS A 120 -6.64 -14.76 4.55
C HIS A 120 -8.01 -14.10 4.68
N ALA A 121 -8.50 -13.87 5.91
CA ALA A 121 -9.78 -13.21 6.14
C ALA A 121 -9.79 -11.77 5.60
N ILE A 122 -8.73 -11.01 5.87
CA ILE A 122 -8.55 -9.66 5.32
C ILE A 122 -8.49 -9.70 3.80
N ARG A 123 -7.80 -10.68 3.21
CA ARG A 123 -7.72 -10.86 1.75
C ARG A 123 -9.11 -11.01 1.13
N LEU A 124 -9.93 -11.91 1.67
CA LEU A 124 -11.29 -12.15 1.18
C LEU A 124 -12.15 -10.90 1.32
N LEU A 125 -12.04 -10.18 2.44
CA LEU A 125 -12.73 -8.92 2.65
C LEU A 125 -12.37 -7.88 1.56
N MET A 126 -11.08 -7.71 1.26
CA MET A 126 -10.63 -6.79 0.20
C MET A 126 -11.19 -7.20 -1.16
N ILE A 127 -11.14 -8.50 -1.49
CA ILE A 127 -11.64 -9.02 -2.76
C ILE A 127 -13.14 -8.70 -2.92
N GLN A 128 -13.94 -8.91 -1.87
CA GLN A 128 -15.38 -8.71 -1.87
C GLN A 128 -15.80 -7.23 -1.88
N LYS A 129 -15.03 -6.35 -1.26
CA LYS A 129 -15.40 -4.94 -1.06
C LYS A 129 -14.76 -3.98 -2.06
N CYS A 130 -13.70 -4.41 -2.73
CA CYS A 130 -12.89 -3.55 -3.59
C CYS A 130 -12.79 -4.17 -4.99
N GLU A 131 -13.76 -3.87 -5.85
CA GLU A 131 -13.81 -4.34 -7.25
C GLU A 131 -13.59 -3.20 -8.28
N THR A 132 -13.36 -1.98 -7.80
CA THR A 132 -13.16 -0.79 -8.63
C THR A 132 -11.69 -0.43 -8.75
N THR A 133 -11.33 0.22 -9.85
CA THR A 133 -10.00 0.82 -10.03
C THR A 133 -10.04 2.26 -9.53
N LEU A 134 -9.29 2.54 -8.49
CA LEU A 134 -9.17 3.85 -7.84
C LEU A 134 -7.69 4.21 -7.63
N SER A 135 -7.37 5.50 -7.79
CA SER A 135 -6.06 6.05 -7.46
C SER A 135 -5.89 6.30 -5.96
N TRP A 136 -4.64 6.53 -5.54
CA TRP A 136 -4.31 6.89 -4.16
C TRP A 136 -5.09 8.12 -3.68
N GLU A 137 -5.13 9.17 -4.50
CA GLU A 137 -5.86 10.41 -4.22
C GLU A 137 -7.36 10.17 -4.05
N GLN A 138 -7.95 9.37 -4.94
CA GLN A 138 -9.37 9.04 -4.89
C GLN A 138 -9.73 8.33 -3.58
N LEU A 139 -8.93 7.36 -3.12
CA LEU A 139 -9.18 6.62 -1.87
C LEU A 139 -9.19 7.52 -0.62
N ARG A 140 -8.52 8.68 -0.68
CA ARG A 140 -8.46 9.64 0.42
C ARG A 140 -9.60 10.66 0.39
N THR A 141 -10.31 10.81 -0.74
CA THR A 141 -11.47 11.70 -0.82
C THR A 141 -12.55 11.32 0.22
N PRO A 142 -13.24 12.30 0.82
CA PRO A 142 -14.24 12.02 1.87
C PRO A 142 -15.32 11.01 1.43
N GLN A 143 -15.80 11.15 0.20
CA GLN A 143 -16.86 10.32 -0.38
C GLN A 143 -16.39 8.87 -0.51
N ILE A 144 -15.28 8.62 -1.19
CA ILE A 144 -14.77 7.25 -1.41
C ILE A 144 -14.32 6.62 -0.09
N SER A 145 -13.67 7.40 0.78
CA SER A 145 -13.27 6.96 2.11
C SER A 145 -14.49 6.51 2.94
N GLN A 146 -15.63 7.21 2.85
CA GLN A 146 -16.85 6.84 3.56
C GLN A 146 -17.48 5.55 3.06
N PHE A 147 -17.45 5.29 1.75
CA PHE A 147 -18.10 4.12 1.15
C PHE A 147 -17.23 2.87 1.06
N VAL A 148 -15.90 3.04 0.97
CA VAL A 148 -14.98 1.91 0.75
C VAL A 148 -14.05 1.73 1.94
N VAL A 149 -13.25 2.75 2.27
CA VAL A 149 -12.16 2.59 3.24
C VAL A 149 -12.70 2.41 4.66
N LYS A 150 -13.62 3.26 5.12
CA LYS A 150 -14.17 3.20 6.48
C LYS A 150 -14.92 1.88 6.78
N PRO A 151 -15.78 1.36 5.89
CA PRO A 151 -16.44 0.07 6.14
C PRO A 151 -15.45 -1.07 6.26
N VAL A 152 -14.43 -1.13 5.39
CA VAL A 152 -13.38 -2.15 5.45
C VAL A 152 -12.56 -2.01 6.74
N GLN A 153 -12.12 -0.79 7.09
CA GLN A 153 -11.43 -0.51 8.34
C GLN A 153 -12.24 -0.97 9.56
N SER A 154 -13.54 -0.66 9.58
CA SER A 154 -14.41 -1.04 10.69
C SER A 154 -14.51 -2.56 10.84
N GLN A 155 -14.65 -3.30 9.75
CA GLN A 155 -14.73 -4.77 9.81
C GLN A 155 -13.42 -5.40 10.29
N ILE A 156 -12.28 -4.88 9.83
CA ILE A 156 -10.97 -5.33 10.31
C ILE A 156 -10.83 -5.02 11.80
N ARG A 157 -11.22 -3.81 12.22
CA ARG A 157 -11.12 -3.42 13.62
C ARG A 157 -12.00 -4.28 14.54
N THR A 158 -13.19 -4.64 14.09
CA THR A 158 -14.12 -5.46 14.89
C THR A 158 -13.68 -6.92 14.98
N ASN A 159 -13.17 -7.50 13.89
CA ASN A 159 -12.99 -8.96 13.80
C ASN A 159 -11.54 -9.43 13.88
N HIS A 160 -10.60 -8.55 13.55
CA HIS A 160 -9.21 -8.92 13.25
C HIS A 160 -8.20 -7.96 13.84
N PHE A 161 -8.55 -7.12 14.82
CA PHE A 161 -7.62 -6.17 15.42
C PHE A 161 -6.76 -6.84 16.49
N THR A 162 -5.51 -7.10 16.13
CA THR A 162 -4.48 -7.77 16.93
C THR A 162 -3.11 -7.21 16.56
N ARG A 163 -2.06 -7.57 17.29
CA ARG A 163 -0.68 -7.14 16.95
C ARG A 163 -0.21 -7.65 15.58
N ALA A 164 -0.75 -8.79 15.11
CA ALA A 164 -0.43 -9.36 13.79
C ALA A 164 -1.13 -8.65 12.62
N THR A 165 -2.09 -7.75 12.88
CA THR A 165 -2.95 -7.15 11.84
C THR A 165 -2.18 -6.28 10.86
N ILE A 166 -1.18 -5.53 11.34
CA ILE A 166 -0.33 -4.70 10.48
C ILE A 166 0.46 -5.59 9.51
N CYS A 167 1.09 -6.66 10.02
CA CYS A 167 1.80 -7.65 9.20
C CYS A 167 0.87 -8.26 8.14
N ALA A 168 -0.34 -8.69 8.54
CA ALA A 168 -1.34 -9.24 7.62
C ALA A 168 -1.75 -8.26 6.51
N LEU A 169 -1.90 -6.97 6.82
CA LEU A 169 -2.22 -5.93 5.83
C LEU A 169 -1.07 -5.68 4.86
N ILE A 170 0.18 -5.61 5.35
CA ILE A 170 1.36 -5.43 4.51
C ILE A 170 1.56 -6.65 3.61
N ALA A 171 1.40 -7.87 4.12
CA ALA A 171 1.47 -9.10 3.34
C ALA A 171 0.44 -9.10 2.19
N ASN A 172 -0.80 -8.70 2.48
CA ASN A 172 -1.83 -8.53 1.45
C ASN A 172 -1.47 -7.45 0.43
N CYS A 173 -0.93 -6.31 0.88
CA CYS A 173 -0.46 -5.24 -0.01
C CYS A 173 0.52 -5.78 -1.05
N LEU A 174 1.57 -6.47 -0.59
CA LEU A 174 2.61 -7.05 -1.47
C LEU A 174 2.04 -8.13 -2.41
N GLN A 175 1.12 -8.98 -1.93
CA GLN A 175 0.47 -10.00 -2.75
C GLN A 175 -0.37 -9.37 -3.87
N PHE A 176 -1.17 -8.35 -3.56
CA PHE A 176 -1.98 -7.66 -4.56
C PHE A 176 -1.12 -6.87 -5.56
N GLN A 177 0.01 -6.29 -5.13
CA GLN A 177 0.98 -5.69 -6.05
C GLN A 177 1.54 -6.73 -7.01
N LYS A 178 1.94 -7.92 -6.51
CA LYS A 178 2.41 -9.02 -7.35
C LYS A 178 1.32 -9.48 -8.34
N GLU A 179 0.08 -9.63 -7.90
CA GLU A 179 -1.06 -9.99 -8.76
C GLU A 179 -1.31 -8.96 -9.85
N SER A 180 -1.11 -7.66 -9.56
CA SER A 180 -1.26 -6.61 -10.56
C SER A 180 -0.26 -6.73 -11.72
N GLN A 181 0.92 -7.30 -11.45
CA GLN A 181 1.96 -7.54 -12.45
C GLN A 181 1.71 -8.85 -13.21
N LEU A 182 1.25 -9.89 -12.52
CA LEU A 182 1.00 -11.21 -13.11
C LEU A 182 -0.29 -11.29 -13.92
N HIS A 183 -1.30 -10.47 -13.60
CA HIS A 183 -2.61 -10.50 -14.23
C HIS A 183 -3.02 -9.12 -14.76
N PRO A 184 -2.51 -8.72 -15.95
CA PRO A 184 -2.76 -7.39 -16.53
C PRO A 184 -4.25 -7.03 -16.64
N GLY A 185 -5.12 -8.00 -16.92
CA GLY A 185 -6.57 -7.77 -17.03
C GLY A 185 -7.24 -7.28 -15.74
N ASN A 186 -6.68 -7.63 -14.58
CA ASN A 186 -7.18 -7.21 -13.26
C ASN A 186 -6.18 -6.29 -12.54
N ALA A 187 -5.23 -5.71 -13.26
CA ALA A 187 -4.14 -4.94 -12.67
C ALA A 187 -4.65 -3.70 -11.90
N GLY A 188 -5.63 -2.99 -12.45
CA GLY A 188 -6.22 -1.81 -11.82
C GLY A 188 -6.85 -2.13 -10.46
N VAL A 189 -7.71 -3.14 -10.42
CA VAL A 189 -8.38 -3.59 -9.18
C VAL A 189 -7.37 -4.13 -8.16
N SER A 190 -6.39 -4.92 -8.61
CA SER A 190 -5.34 -5.45 -7.74
C SER A 190 -4.50 -4.32 -7.14
N ARG A 191 -4.14 -3.31 -7.94
CA ARG A 191 -3.45 -2.11 -7.45
C ARG A 191 -4.29 -1.36 -6.41
N THR A 192 -5.60 -1.19 -6.63
CA THR A 192 -6.48 -0.55 -5.64
C THR A 192 -6.56 -1.34 -4.34
N ARG A 193 -6.65 -2.67 -4.38
CA ARG A 193 -6.61 -3.52 -3.18
C ARG A 193 -5.29 -3.40 -2.41
N ALA A 194 -4.17 -3.27 -3.12
CA ALA A 194 -2.87 -3.00 -2.50
C ALA A 194 -2.87 -1.64 -1.79
N LEU A 195 -3.29 -0.58 -2.48
CA LEU A 195 -3.35 0.78 -1.92
C LEU A 195 -4.26 0.86 -0.68
N ILE A 196 -5.41 0.18 -0.70
CA ILE A 196 -6.31 0.13 0.46
C ILE A 196 -5.64 -0.60 1.63
N SER A 197 -4.97 -1.73 1.37
CA SER A 197 -4.28 -2.50 2.41
C SER A 197 -3.17 -1.66 3.08
N GLU A 198 -2.40 -0.92 2.28
CA GLU A 198 -1.39 0.03 2.76
C GLU A 198 -2.00 1.19 3.56
N LEU A 199 -3.05 1.83 3.02
CA LEU A 199 -3.74 2.94 3.68
C LEU A 199 -4.29 2.53 5.05
N LEU A 200 -4.86 1.33 5.13
CA LEU A 200 -5.42 0.80 6.37
C LEU A 200 -4.33 0.46 7.37
N ALA A 201 -3.19 -0.10 6.93
CA ALA A 201 -2.05 -0.33 7.81
C ALA A 201 -1.59 0.98 8.46
N MET A 202 -1.38 2.03 7.66
CA MET A 202 -1.00 3.36 8.18
C MET A 202 -2.02 3.97 9.14
N ARG A 203 -3.32 3.77 8.89
CA ARG A 203 -4.37 4.28 9.79
C ARG A 203 -4.41 3.53 11.11
N LEU A 204 -4.34 2.20 11.08
CA LEU A 204 -4.44 1.36 12.27
C LEU A 204 -3.20 1.44 13.16
N VAL A 205 -2.02 1.77 12.62
CA VAL A 205 -0.81 2.05 13.41
C VAL A 205 -1.07 3.05 14.53
N LYS A 206 -1.88 4.08 14.27
CA LYS A 206 -2.20 5.13 15.25
C LYS A 206 -3.17 4.68 16.35
N GLU A 207 -3.80 3.51 16.18
CA GLU A 207 -4.77 2.96 17.14
C GLU A 207 -4.09 2.01 18.15
N PHE A 208 -2.83 1.63 17.95
CA PHE A 208 -2.08 0.81 18.91
C PHE A 208 -1.47 1.64 20.03
N THR A 209 -1.40 1.07 21.23
CA THR A 209 -0.54 1.60 22.30
C THR A 209 0.93 1.44 21.91
N THR A 210 1.83 2.25 22.49
CA THR A 210 3.27 2.14 22.21
C THR A 210 3.81 0.72 22.40
N ARG A 211 3.37 0.01 23.44
CA ARG A 211 3.81 -1.37 23.70
C ARG A 211 3.33 -2.34 22.63
N GLU A 212 2.07 -2.25 22.23
CA GLU A 212 1.51 -3.11 21.17
C GLU A 212 2.11 -2.80 19.80
N LEU A 213 2.42 -1.52 19.54
CA LEU A 213 3.06 -1.10 18.31
C LEU A 213 4.48 -1.66 18.20
N ILE A 214 5.25 -1.65 19.31
CA ILE A 214 6.54 -2.34 19.36
C ILE A 214 6.36 -3.81 19.01
N ASP A 215 5.45 -4.53 19.67
CA ASP A 215 5.21 -5.95 19.36
C ASP A 215 4.78 -6.15 17.89
N ALA A 216 3.88 -5.33 17.36
CA ALA A 216 3.37 -5.46 16.00
C ALA A 216 4.43 -5.22 14.91
N LEU A 217 5.44 -4.38 15.19
CA LEU A 217 6.47 -3.99 14.23
C LEU A 217 7.79 -4.74 14.39
N SER A 218 8.14 -5.16 15.61
CA SER A 218 9.42 -5.82 15.89
C SER A 218 9.33 -7.34 16.02
N TYR A 219 8.12 -7.89 16.18
CA TYR A 219 7.95 -9.33 16.31
C TYR A 219 8.00 -10.02 14.93
N ASP A 220 8.74 -11.12 14.86
CA ASP A 220 8.82 -11.97 13.67
C ASP A 220 7.68 -13.00 13.71
N PHE A 221 6.55 -12.66 13.09
CA PHE A 221 5.40 -13.54 13.06
C PHE A 221 5.62 -14.69 12.07
N ASP A 222 5.47 -15.94 12.53
CA ASP A 222 5.48 -17.11 11.65
C ASP A 222 4.07 -17.40 11.11
N PRO A 223 3.83 -17.29 9.79
CA PRO A 223 2.53 -17.56 9.20
C PRO A 223 2.15 -19.05 9.17
N LEU A 224 3.06 -19.98 9.49
CA LEU A 224 2.79 -21.43 9.43
C LEU A 224 2.56 -22.10 10.79
N GLN A 225 2.49 -21.31 11.86
CA GLN A 225 2.15 -21.78 13.21
C GLN A 225 0.74 -22.37 13.33
#